data_AF-D4S340-F1
#
_entry.id   AF-D4S340-F1
#
_cell.length_a   1.000
_cell.length_b   1.000
_cell.length_c   1.000
_cell.angle_alpha   90.00
_cell.angle_beta   90.00
_cell.angle_gamma   90.00
#
_symmetry.space_group_name_H-M   'P 1'
#
loop_
_entity.id
_entity.type
_entity.pdbx_description
1 polymer ?
#
loop_
_entity_poly.entity_id
_entity_poly.type
_entity_poly.pdbx_seq_one_letter_code
_entity_poly.pdbx_strand_id
1 'polypeptide(L)'
;MVYMGRQLPDTGICKKDIETESLLCLEDNGTIIAAISFDSDDVVDNLELWNKKYRNKARELARLVVKDSYRNQGIAAKMILKAMTVLKNRGYKAVHYLVSPDNLRAVNSYAKLGFTKAGECELYGHRWHAYEKDLYYIERSITGEFKRTLWNPFVEAIEKYKLIKDGDRIAVCISGGKDSMLLARMLKMAKDYRLYDFSPEYIMMNPGYMERDMKQMEFNNLLFDIPVSYFNTNVFDDVDEIGKNPCFFCSRMRRGHLYRKAKELGCNKIALGHHYDDVIETTLMSMLYGAQARTMLPVIKSDNIEDMKLIRPMYLIREDDINLWKNRNNLNFVKCACRLNTKDGGEDTIRLRIKKLIRDLTNENPAVPANIFGSMSGIDLEHVLSYKIDGVTHSILDDM
;
A
#
# COMPACT_ATOMS: atom_id res chain seq x y z
N MET A 1 -3.25 -32.87 0.27
CA MET A 1 -3.30 -33.05 1.73
C MET A 1 -1.90 -33.39 2.20
N VAL A 2 -1.40 -32.75 3.26
CA VAL A 2 -0.33 -33.34 4.07
C VAL A 2 -0.75 -33.14 5.52
N TYR A 3 -1.45 -34.15 6.03
CA TYR A 3 -1.70 -34.37 7.46
C TYR A 3 -0.74 -35.49 7.85
N MET A 4 0.34 -35.16 8.55
CA MET A 4 1.18 -36.16 9.21
C MET A 4 1.61 -35.56 10.55
N GLY A 5 0.95 -35.98 11.64
CA GLY A 5 1.40 -35.69 13.01
C GLY A 5 0.34 -35.51 14.11
N ARG A 6 -0.92 -35.21 13.81
CA ARG A 6 -2.00 -35.15 14.82
C ARG A 6 -3.27 -35.82 14.26
N GLN A 7 -4.01 -36.54 15.10
CA GLN A 7 -5.29 -37.19 14.76
C GLN A 7 -6.14 -36.30 13.84
N LEU A 8 -6.82 -36.91 12.84
CA LEU A 8 -7.80 -36.19 12.02
C LEU A 8 -8.75 -35.41 12.94
N PRO A 9 -9.09 -34.15 12.63
CA PRO A 9 -10.04 -33.40 13.45
C PRO A 9 -11.33 -34.20 13.54
N ASP A 10 -11.68 -34.65 14.74
CA ASP A 10 -12.99 -35.21 14.98
C ASP A 10 -14.03 -34.08 15.10
N THR A 11 -15.30 -34.46 15.16
CA THR A 11 -16.40 -33.51 15.31
C THR A 11 -16.30 -32.68 16.59
N GLY A 12 -15.63 -33.15 17.64
CA GLY A 12 -15.41 -32.42 18.88
C GLY A 12 -14.38 -31.30 18.74
N ILE A 13 -13.26 -31.58 18.07
CA ILE A 13 -12.21 -30.60 17.77
C ILE A 13 -12.77 -29.48 16.89
N CYS A 14 -13.50 -29.83 15.82
CA CYS A 14 -14.12 -28.83 14.94
C CYS A 14 -15.16 -27.96 15.67
N LYS A 15 -15.97 -28.54 16.58
CA LYS A 15 -16.93 -27.77 17.39
C LYS A 15 -16.24 -26.79 18.32
N LYS A 16 -15.22 -27.24 19.05
CA LYS A 16 -14.42 -26.38 19.93
C LYS A 16 -13.73 -25.26 19.15
N ASP A 17 -13.25 -25.56 17.94
CA ASP A 17 -12.61 -24.56 17.10
C ASP A 17 -13.60 -23.51 16.56
N ILE A 18 -14.86 -23.90 16.33
CA ILE A 18 -15.94 -22.96 15.97
C ILE A 18 -16.32 -22.11 17.20
N GLU A 19 -16.47 -22.72 18.37
CA GLU A 19 -16.87 -22.06 19.61
C GLU A 19 -15.83 -21.03 20.10
N THR A 20 -14.54 -21.33 19.88
CA THR A 20 -13.43 -20.44 20.26
C THR A 20 -13.05 -19.46 19.14
N GLU A 21 -13.84 -19.43 18.05
CA GLU A 21 -13.52 -18.74 16.80
C GLU A 21 -12.08 -19.03 16.32
N SER A 22 -11.56 -20.21 16.62
CA SER A 22 -10.21 -20.60 16.25
C SER A 22 -10.13 -21.16 14.82
N LEU A 23 -11.27 -21.41 14.16
CA LEU A 23 -11.37 -21.87 12.77
C LEU A 23 -11.91 -20.77 11.85
N LEU A 24 -11.18 -20.49 10.77
CA LEU A 24 -11.65 -19.65 9.67
C LEU A 24 -11.90 -20.52 8.44
N CYS A 25 -13.10 -20.43 7.88
CA CYS A 25 -13.50 -21.12 6.66
C CYS A 25 -13.71 -20.12 5.52
N LEU A 26 -13.33 -20.52 4.31
CA LEU A 26 -13.68 -19.84 3.07
C LEU A 26 -14.72 -20.67 2.34
N GLU A 27 -15.85 -20.05 2.05
CA GLU A 27 -16.97 -20.64 1.32
C GLU A 27 -17.04 -20.06 -0.10
N ASP A 28 -17.38 -20.92 -1.06
CA ASP A 28 -17.73 -20.57 -2.43
C ASP A 28 -18.98 -21.35 -2.83
N ASN A 29 -20.07 -20.64 -3.15
CA ASN A 29 -21.38 -21.20 -3.53
C ASN A 29 -21.88 -22.32 -2.60
N GLY A 30 -21.94 -22.09 -1.28
CA GLY A 30 -22.41 -23.08 -0.31
C GLY A 30 -21.39 -24.18 0.03
N THR A 31 -20.19 -24.15 -0.55
CA THR A 31 -19.15 -25.17 -0.34
C THR A 31 -17.94 -24.58 0.38
N ILE A 32 -17.50 -25.20 1.46
CA ILE A 32 -16.22 -24.85 2.10
C ILE A 32 -15.07 -25.30 1.19
N ILE A 33 -14.30 -24.33 0.70
CA ILE A 33 -13.18 -24.56 -0.24
C ILE A 33 -11.81 -24.46 0.44
N ALA A 34 -11.72 -23.79 1.58
CA ALA A 34 -10.53 -23.76 2.41
C ALA A 34 -10.86 -23.55 3.89
N ALA A 35 -9.97 -24.00 4.76
CA ALA A 35 -10.05 -23.74 6.20
C ALA A 35 -8.66 -23.56 6.80
N ILE A 36 -8.54 -22.69 7.80
CA ILE A 36 -7.33 -22.49 8.59
C ILE A 36 -7.68 -22.39 10.08
N SER A 37 -6.91 -23.03 10.95
CA SER A 37 -7.14 -22.98 12.39
C SER A 37 -5.95 -22.45 13.19
N PHE A 38 -6.27 -21.85 14.34
CA PHE A 38 -5.33 -21.43 15.37
C PHE A 38 -5.35 -22.46 16.50
N ASP A 39 -4.18 -22.81 17.04
CA ASP A 39 -4.09 -23.75 18.16
C ASP A 39 -3.40 -23.09 19.37
N SER A 40 -3.77 -23.54 20.58
CA SER A 40 -3.03 -23.30 21.82
C SER A 40 -2.35 -24.61 22.14
N ASP A 41 -1.05 -24.66 21.91
CA ASP A 41 -0.27 -25.83 22.27
C ASP A 41 0.89 -25.35 23.15
N ASP A 42 0.81 -25.66 24.44
CA ASP A 42 1.82 -25.24 25.41
C ASP A 42 3.21 -25.77 25.07
N VAL A 43 3.32 -26.93 24.40
CA VAL A 43 4.61 -27.48 23.97
C VAL A 43 5.16 -26.66 22.83
N VAL A 44 4.35 -26.39 21.81
CA VAL A 44 4.78 -25.58 20.65
C VAL A 44 5.06 -24.15 21.09
N ASP A 45 4.17 -23.49 21.82
CA ASP A 45 4.28 -22.09 22.23
C ASP A 45 5.52 -21.83 23.12
N ASN A 46 6.05 -22.85 23.81
CA ASN A 46 7.22 -22.74 24.69
C ASN A 46 8.55 -23.19 24.08
N LEU A 47 8.63 -23.54 22.78
CA LEU A 47 9.91 -23.90 22.16
C LEU A 47 10.92 -22.74 22.26
N GLU A 48 12.16 -23.05 22.66
CA GLU A 48 13.22 -22.04 22.88
C GLU A 48 13.68 -21.33 21.61
N LEU A 49 13.41 -21.92 20.45
CA LEU A 49 13.76 -21.38 19.14
C LEU A 49 12.94 -20.14 18.76
N TRP A 50 11.80 -19.90 19.42
CA TRP A 50 10.97 -18.73 19.11
C TRP A 50 11.61 -17.43 19.57
N ASN A 51 11.27 -16.33 18.91
CA ASN A 51 11.80 -15.06 19.33
C ASN A 51 11.22 -14.66 20.67
N LYS A 52 12.10 -14.48 21.66
CA LYS A 52 11.74 -14.13 23.03
C LYS A 52 10.84 -12.89 23.13
N LYS A 53 10.91 -11.97 22.16
CA LYS A 53 10.05 -10.76 22.13
C LYS A 53 8.55 -11.07 21.96
N TYR A 54 8.20 -12.25 21.45
CA TYR A 54 6.82 -12.68 21.19
C TYR A 54 6.31 -13.74 22.15
N ARG A 55 7.08 -14.09 23.17
CA ARG A 55 6.63 -15.05 24.19
C ARG A 55 5.28 -14.62 24.77
N ASN A 56 4.32 -15.54 24.80
CA ASN A 56 2.92 -15.31 25.22
C ASN A 56 2.16 -14.26 24.39
N LYS A 57 2.70 -13.85 23.24
CA LYS A 57 2.13 -12.86 22.31
C LYS A 57 2.10 -13.39 20.87
N ALA A 58 2.45 -14.65 20.68
CA ALA A 58 2.35 -15.38 19.43
C ALA A 58 1.21 -16.40 19.49
N ARG A 59 0.82 -16.89 18.32
CA ARG A 59 -0.13 -17.99 18.19
C ARG A 59 0.28 -18.93 17.07
N GLU A 60 0.07 -20.22 17.26
CA GLU A 60 0.31 -21.23 16.22
C GLU A 60 -0.79 -21.22 15.15
N LEU A 61 -0.40 -21.24 13.87
CA LEU A 61 -1.25 -21.71 12.77
C LEU A 61 -1.05 -23.21 12.60
N ALA A 62 -2.00 -24.01 13.09
CA ALA A 62 -1.82 -25.46 13.17
C ALA A 62 -2.25 -26.19 11.90
N ARG A 63 -3.34 -25.74 11.25
CA ARG A 63 -3.93 -26.44 10.11
C ARG A 63 -4.29 -25.46 9.03
N LEU A 64 -3.89 -25.75 7.79
CA LEU A 64 -4.34 -25.07 6.59
C LEU A 64 -4.68 -26.10 5.52
N VAL A 65 -5.92 -26.08 5.06
CA VAL A 65 -6.39 -26.96 3.98
C VAL A 65 -7.06 -26.14 2.89
N VAL A 66 -6.78 -26.53 1.64
CA VAL A 66 -7.45 -26.03 0.45
C VAL A 66 -7.89 -27.24 -0.37
N LYS A 67 -9.18 -27.24 -0.74
CA LYS A 67 -9.81 -28.27 -1.58
C LYS A 67 -9.04 -28.42 -2.89
N ASP A 68 -8.87 -29.66 -3.35
CA ASP A 68 -7.95 -30.02 -4.44
C ASP A 68 -8.20 -29.23 -5.72
N SER A 69 -9.47 -29.06 -6.10
CA SER A 69 -9.90 -28.28 -7.28
C SER A 69 -9.60 -26.77 -7.19
N TYR A 70 -9.34 -26.27 -5.99
CA TYR A 70 -9.07 -24.86 -5.69
C TYR A 70 -7.58 -24.59 -5.40
N ARG A 71 -6.71 -25.59 -5.53
CA ARG A 71 -5.26 -25.42 -5.32
C ARG A 71 -4.62 -24.61 -6.42
N ASN A 72 -3.47 -24.00 -6.11
CA ASN A 72 -2.68 -23.15 -7.00
C ASN A 72 -3.35 -21.84 -7.46
N GLN A 73 -4.46 -21.45 -6.83
CA GLN A 73 -5.19 -20.21 -7.13
C GLN A 73 -4.89 -19.08 -6.11
N GLY A 74 -3.89 -19.27 -5.25
CA GLY A 74 -3.52 -18.29 -4.20
C GLY A 74 -4.38 -18.33 -2.94
N ILE A 75 -5.37 -19.22 -2.86
CA ILE A 75 -6.30 -19.32 -1.71
C ILE A 75 -5.57 -19.56 -0.38
N ALA A 76 -4.57 -20.44 -0.36
CA ALA A 76 -3.78 -20.70 0.85
C ALA A 76 -3.15 -19.41 1.43
N ALA A 77 -2.57 -18.57 0.56
CA ALA A 77 -1.98 -17.31 0.98
C ALA A 77 -3.04 -16.32 1.49
N LYS A 78 -4.20 -16.23 0.82
CA LYS A 78 -5.34 -15.42 1.28
C LYS A 78 -5.82 -15.85 2.68
N MET A 79 -5.93 -17.16 2.93
CA MET A 79 -6.30 -17.70 4.23
C MET A 79 -5.30 -17.31 5.32
N ILE A 80 -4.00 -17.45 5.06
CA ILE A 80 -2.95 -17.08 6.02
C ILE A 80 -3.00 -15.58 6.33
N LEU A 81 -3.11 -14.72 5.32
CA LEU A 81 -3.20 -13.27 5.52
C LEU A 81 -4.44 -12.88 6.32
N LYS A 82 -5.60 -13.49 6.04
CA LYS A 82 -6.83 -13.24 6.81
C LYS A 82 -6.67 -13.71 8.25
N ALA A 83 -6.04 -14.86 8.46
CA ALA A 83 -5.77 -15.40 9.77
C ALA A 83 -4.83 -14.47 10.59
N MET A 84 -3.80 -13.92 9.94
CA MET A 84 -2.93 -12.90 10.53
C MET A 84 -3.69 -11.65 10.96
N THR A 85 -4.62 -11.14 10.13
CA THR A 85 -5.48 -10.01 10.50
C THR A 85 -6.35 -10.33 11.72
N VAL A 86 -6.95 -11.52 11.78
CA VAL A 86 -7.76 -11.96 12.93
C VAL A 86 -6.91 -12.01 14.21
N LEU A 87 -5.72 -12.62 14.16
CA LEU A 87 -4.80 -12.66 15.29
C LEU A 87 -4.38 -11.26 15.75
N LYS A 88 -4.13 -10.35 14.80
CA LYS A 88 -3.80 -8.95 15.10
C LYS A 88 -4.93 -8.24 15.85
N ASN A 89 -6.18 -8.45 15.42
CA ASN A 89 -7.37 -7.91 16.08
C ASN A 89 -7.59 -8.50 17.48
N ARG A 90 -7.16 -9.74 17.70
CA ARG A 90 -7.13 -10.39 19.02
C ARG A 90 -5.94 -9.96 19.90
N GLY A 91 -5.08 -9.05 19.41
CA GLY A 91 -3.98 -8.48 20.18
C GLY A 91 -2.65 -9.23 20.09
N TYR A 92 -2.59 -10.36 19.36
CA TYR A 92 -1.34 -11.08 19.12
C TYR A 92 -0.37 -10.22 18.29
N LYS A 93 0.93 -10.44 18.51
CA LYS A 93 2.04 -9.70 17.89
C LYS A 93 2.82 -10.51 16.87
N ALA A 94 2.72 -11.83 16.94
CA ALA A 94 3.36 -12.73 15.99
C ALA A 94 2.48 -13.95 15.72
N VAL A 95 2.86 -14.69 14.69
CA VAL A 95 2.25 -15.95 14.33
C VAL A 95 3.37 -16.95 14.00
N HIS A 96 3.29 -18.13 14.60
CA HIS A 96 4.27 -19.19 14.41
C HIS A 96 3.61 -20.35 13.68
N TYR A 97 4.39 -21.14 12.97
CA TYR A 97 3.92 -22.41 12.43
C TYR A 97 5.06 -23.43 12.36
N LEU A 98 4.68 -24.69 12.47
CA LEU A 98 5.54 -25.84 12.21
C LEU A 98 5.18 -26.45 10.85
N VAL A 99 6.18 -26.73 10.03
CA VAL A 99 5.98 -27.39 8.73
C VAL A 99 6.95 -28.56 8.59
N SER A 100 6.45 -29.69 8.11
CA SER A 100 7.31 -30.81 7.71
C SER A 100 8.29 -30.34 6.63
N PRO A 101 9.60 -30.63 6.75
CA PRO A 101 10.61 -30.29 5.75
C PRO A 101 10.26 -30.76 4.33
N ASP A 102 9.57 -31.90 4.23
CA ASP A 102 9.20 -32.53 2.94
C ASP A 102 7.98 -31.84 2.28
N ASN A 103 7.26 -31.00 3.02
CA ASN A 103 6.12 -30.26 2.48
C ASN A 103 6.56 -28.97 1.77
N LEU A 104 7.25 -29.14 0.64
CA LEU A 104 7.80 -28.05 -0.17
C LEU A 104 6.75 -27.01 -0.57
N ARG A 105 5.49 -27.42 -0.79
CA ARG A 105 4.40 -26.50 -1.14
C ARG A 105 4.09 -25.52 -0.02
N ALA A 106 4.01 -26.02 1.22
CA ALA A 106 3.76 -25.20 2.39
C ALA A 106 4.99 -24.30 2.65
N VAL A 107 6.19 -24.87 2.67
CA VAL A 107 7.46 -24.13 2.81
C VAL A 107 7.55 -22.95 1.84
N ASN A 108 7.28 -23.19 0.54
CA ASN A 108 7.30 -22.15 -0.48
C ASN A 108 6.22 -21.08 -0.28
N SER A 109 5.02 -21.47 0.18
CA SER A 109 3.92 -20.52 0.41
C SER A 109 4.25 -19.56 1.54
N TYR A 110 4.82 -20.06 2.63
CA TYR A 110 5.20 -19.24 3.77
C TYR A 110 6.43 -18.40 3.52
N ALA A 111 7.42 -18.92 2.76
CA ALA A 111 8.57 -18.13 2.32
C ALA A 111 8.12 -16.91 1.49
N LYS A 112 7.14 -17.09 0.58
CA LYS A 112 6.54 -15.97 -0.19
C LYS A 112 5.83 -14.93 0.69
N LEU A 113 5.30 -15.36 1.84
CA LEU A 113 4.67 -14.47 2.82
C LEU A 113 5.71 -13.81 3.75
N GLY A 114 7.01 -14.09 3.57
CA GLY A 114 8.08 -13.48 4.36
C GLY A 114 8.06 -13.93 5.83
N PHE A 115 7.79 -15.20 6.08
CA PHE A 115 8.05 -15.81 7.38
C PHE A 115 9.56 -16.05 7.57
N THR A 116 10.05 -15.83 8.78
CA THR A 116 11.44 -16.06 9.15
C THR A 116 11.58 -17.48 9.70
N LYS A 117 12.56 -18.26 9.23
CA LYS A 117 12.87 -19.56 9.82
C LYS A 117 13.49 -19.34 11.20
N ALA A 118 12.78 -19.73 12.25
CA ALA A 118 13.22 -19.62 13.64
C ALA A 118 14.19 -20.76 14.00
N GLY A 119 13.99 -21.94 13.41
CA GLY A 119 14.88 -23.08 13.62
C GLY A 119 14.31 -24.39 13.07
N GLU A 120 14.83 -25.50 13.59
CA GLU A 120 14.30 -26.84 13.37
C GLU A 120 14.11 -27.51 14.73
N CYS A 121 13.07 -28.34 14.87
CA CYS A 121 12.81 -29.08 16.09
C CYS A 121 12.25 -30.46 15.79
N GLU A 122 12.34 -31.37 16.76
CA GLU A 122 11.68 -32.66 16.73
C GLU A 122 10.55 -32.66 17.75
N LEU A 123 9.32 -32.88 17.28
CA LEU A 123 8.12 -32.93 18.12
C LEU A 123 7.20 -34.03 17.61
N TYR A 124 6.59 -34.75 18.55
CA TYR A 124 5.66 -35.86 18.26
C TYR A 124 6.25 -36.92 17.32
N GLY A 125 7.56 -37.19 17.41
CA GLY A 125 8.26 -38.17 16.56
C GLY A 125 8.49 -37.71 15.12
N HIS A 126 8.34 -36.41 14.84
CA HIS A 126 8.55 -35.83 13.53
C HIS A 126 9.50 -34.64 13.58
N ARG A 127 10.30 -34.45 12.54
CA ARG A 127 11.12 -33.26 12.34
C ARG A 127 10.29 -32.14 11.71
N TRP A 128 10.46 -30.92 12.23
CA TRP A 128 9.75 -29.73 11.80
C TRP A 128 10.72 -28.60 11.48
N HIS A 129 10.41 -27.85 10.41
CA HIS A 129 10.91 -26.49 10.26
C HIS A 129 9.97 -25.54 10.99
N ALA A 130 10.53 -24.73 11.88
CA ALA A 130 9.81 -23.76 12.67
C ALA A 130 9.97 -22.36 12.06
N TYR A 131 8.84 -21.69 11.86
CA TYR A 131 8.81 -20.38 11.25
C TYR A 131 7.92 -19.43 12.05
N GLU A 132 8.32 -18.17 12.06
CA GLU A 132 7.68 -17.10 12.82
C GLU A 132 7.53 -15.87 11.93
N LYS A 133 6.45 -15.12 12.13
CA LYS A 133 6.24 -13.83 11.48
C LYS A 133 5.68 -12.81 12.44
N ASP A 134 6.30 -11.63 12.41
CA ASP A 134 5.79 -10.43 13.05
C ASP A 134 4.54 -9.93 12.31
N LEU A 135 3.41 -9.82 13.03
CA LEU A 135 2.14 -9.34 12.46
C LEU A 135 2.13 -7.84 12.16
N TYR A 136 3.10 -7.10 12.67
CA TYR A 136 3.24 -5.65 12.53
C TYR A 136 4.54 -5.25 11.81
N TYR A 137 5.18 -6.17 11.07
CA TYR A 137 6.49 -5.90 10.46
C TYR A 137 6.48 -4.67 9.54
N ILE A 138 5.40 -4.47 8.78
CA ILE A 138 5.23 -3.33 7.89
C ILE A 138 5.17 -2.04 8.71
N GLU A 139 4.25 -1.94 9.68
CA GLU A 139 4.09 -0.76 10.52
C GLU A 139 5.35 -0.45 11.33
N ARG A 140 5.97 -1.48 11.92
CA ARG A 140 7.20 -1.34 12.69
C ARG A 140 8.37 -0.91 11.83
N SER A 141 8.45 -1.33 10.57
CA SER A 141 9.48 -0.80 9.66
C SER A 141 9.27 0.68 9.40
N ILE A 142 8.01 1.12 9.17
CA ILE A 142 7.64 2.53 8.94
C ILE A 142 7.96 3.40 10.16
N THR A 143 7.62 2.96 11.38
CA THR A 143 7.86 3.72 12.62
C THR A 143 9.20 3.39 13.30
N GLY A 144 10.01 2.52 12.70
CA GLY A 144 11.30 2.06 13.21
C GLY A 144 12.43 2.48 12.29
N GLU A 145 12.92 1.56 11.46
CA GLU A 145 14.01 1.79 10.49
C GLU A 145 13.75 3.03 9.62
N PHE A 146 12.51 3.19 9.14
CA PHE A 146 12.12 4.26 8.23
C PHE A 146 11.42 5.43 8.93
N LYS A 147 11.51 5.52 10.27
CA LYS A 147 10.79 6.57 11.02
C LYS A 147 11.18 7.97 10.55
N ARG A 148 12.48 8.20 10.35
CA ARG A 148 13.02 9.52 9.99
C ARG A 148 12.71 9.92 8.55
N THR A 149 12.53 8.95 7.65
CA THR A 149 12.41 9.20 6.21
C THR A 149 11.01 9.00 5.66
N LEU A 150 10.15 8.22 6.33
CA LEU A 150 8.76 8.00 5.95
C LEU A 150 7.78 8.60 6.97
N TRP A 151 7.80 8.10 8.22
CA TRP A 151 6.77 8.45 9.20
C TRP A 151 6.84 9.91 9.66
N ASN A 152 8.02 10.40 10.05
CA ASN A 152 8.18 11.78 10.52
C ASN A 152 7.84 12.80 9.41
N PRO A 153 8.36 12.68 8.16
CA PRO A 153 8.00 13.62 7.10
C PRO A 153 6.52 13.55 6.70
N PHE A 154 5.88 12.39 6.83
CA PHE A 154 4.43 12.25 6.64
C PHE A 154 3.64 13.05 7.69
N VAL A 155 3.97 12.90 8.97
CA VAL A 155 3.34 13.65 10.06
C VAL A 155 3.63 15.14 9.92
N GLU A 156 4.88 15.52 9.64
CA GLU A 156 5.30 16.90 9.39
C GLU A 156 4.50 17.52 8.24
N ALA A 157 4.32 16.82 7.11
CA ALA A 157 3.53 17.33 5.99
C ALA A 157 2.07 17.55 6.37
N ILE A 158 1.47 16.64 7.16
CA ILE A 158 0.09 16.78 7.63
C ILE A 158 -0.06 18.03 8.50
N GLU A 159 0.84 18.23 9.46
CA GLU A 159 0.82 19.37 10.39
C GLU A 159 1.12 20.69 9.67
N LYS A 160 2.24 20.75 8.94
CA LYS A 160 2.74 21.95 8.26
C LYS A 160 1.72 22.52 7.27
N TYR A 161 1.07 21.65 6.49
CA TYR A 161 0.13 22.04 5.45
C TYR A 161 -1.34 21.86 5.85
N LYS A 162 -1.62 21.52 7.12
CA LYS A 162 -2.98 21.31 7.66
C LYS A 162 -3.83 20.37 6.78
N LEU A 163 -3.21 19.27 6.34
CA LEU A 163 -3.79 18.36 5.34
C LEU A 163 -4.99 17.59 5.87
N ILE A 164 -4.99 17.28 7.16
CA ILE A 164 -6.06 16.55 7.87
C ILE A 164 -6.54 17.40 9.04
N LYS A 165 -7.84 17.34 9.30
CA LYS A 165 -8.54 17.97 10.42
C LYS A 165 -9.55 16.98 10.99
N ASP A 166 -9.94 17.20 12.24
CA ASP A 166 -10.98 16.41 12.87
C ASP A 166 -12.31 16.56 12.10
N GLY A 167 -13.04 15.46 11.98
CA GLY A 167 -14.26 15.32 11.20
C GLY A 167 -14.05 15.10 9.69
N ASP A 168 -12.82 15.14 9.17
CA ASP A 168 -12.59 14.89 7.75
C ASP A 168 -12.98 13.45 7.35
N ARG A 169 -13.61 13.33 6.17
CA ARG A 169 -13.78 12.06 5.48
C ARG A 169 -12.92 12.05 4.21
N ILE A 170 -11.91 11.18 4.20
CA ILE A 170 -10.81 11.24 3.24
C ILE A 170 -10.83 10.01 2.34
N ALA A 171 -11.08 10.19 1.05
CA ALA A 171 -10.90 9.12 0.08
C ALA A 171 -9.41 8.84 -0.15
N VAL A 172 -9.02 7.57 -0.04
CA VAL A 172 -7.67 7.09 -0.34
C VAL A 172 -7.73 6.23 -1.58
N CYS A 173 -7.29 6.78 -2.71
CA CYS A 173 -7.34 6.12 -4.01
C CYS A 173 -6.14 5.16 -4.17
N ILE A 174 -6.41 3.86 -4.17
CA ILE A 174 -5.37 2.83 -4.27
C ILE A 174 -5.20 2.44 -5.74
N SER A 175 -3.99 2.61 -6.28
CA SER A 175 -3.65 2.24 -7.65
C SER A 175 -2.99 0.87 -7.78
N GLY A 176 -2.67 0.23 -6.66
CA GLY A 176 -1.88 -1.01 -6.58
C GLY A 176 -0.36 -0.81 -6.62
N GLY A 177 0.09 0.43 -6.86
CA GLY A 177 1.49 0.82 -6.84
C GLY A 177 2.01 1.10 -5.42
N LYS A 178 3.35 1.07 -5.30
CA LYS A 178 4.09 1.22 -4.03
C LYS A 178 3.68 2.47 -3.23
N ASP A 179 3.54 3.60 -3.92
CA ASP A 179 3.30 4.90 -3.27
C ASP A 179 1.88 4.97 -2.69
N SER A 180 0.88 4.54 -3.47
CA SER A 180 -0.53 4.50 -3.00
C SER A 180 -0.75 3.54 -1.84
N MET A 181 -0.05 2.39 -1.84
CA MET A 181 -0.14 1.41 -0.75
C MET A 181 0.55 1.91 0.51
N LEU A 182 1.72 2.54 0.39
CA LEU A 182 2.40 3.16 1.52
C LEU A 182 1.55 4.29 2.12
N LEU A 183 0.99 5.17 1.29
CA LEU A 183 0.06 6.21 1.73
C LEU A 183 -1.13 5.62 2.50
N ALA A 184 -1.78 4.59 1.95
CA ALA A 184 -2.94 3.96 2.57
C ALA A 184 -2.60 3.40 3.96
N ARG A 185 -1.44 2.75 4.09
CA ARG A 185 -0.95 2.20 5.36
C ARG A 185 -0.60 3.29 6.37
N MET A 186 0.07 4.36 5.97
CA MET A 186 0.39 5.49 6.87
C MET A 186 -0.85 6.23 7.33
N LEU A 187 -1.85 6.45 6.46
CA LEU A 187 -3.15 7.01 6.86
C LEU A 187 -3.90 6.07 7.81
N LYS A 188 -3.86 4.76 7.57
CA LYS A 188 -4.44 3.79 8.51
C LYS A 188 -3.75 3.87 9.88
N MET A 189 -2.42 3.96 9.90
CA MET A 189 -1.65 4.14 11.14
C MET A 189 -1.97 5.46 11.83
N ALA A 190 -2.14 6.55 11.10
CA ALA A 190 -2.53 7.85 11.66
C ALA A 190 -3.90 7.77 12.36
N LYS A 191 -4.86 7.05 11.76
CA LYS A 191 -6.17 6.75 12.37
C LYS A 191 -6.01 5.87 13.61
N ASP A 192 -5.28 4.75 13.48
CA ASP A 192 -5.11 3.77 14.55
C ASP A 192 -4.36 4.39 15.77
N TYR A 193 -3.44 5.33 15.54
CA TYR A 193 -2.73 6.11 16.56
C TYR A 193 -3.49 7.35 17.04
N ARG A 194 -4.68 7.62 16.48
CA ARG A 194 -5.53 8.77 16.83
C ARG A 194 -4.79 10.10 16.73
N LEU A 195 -3.99 10.29 15.67
CA LEU A 195 -3.36 11.58 15.41
C LEU A 195 -4.41 12.68 15.15
N TYR A 196 -5.53 12.30 14.53
CA TYR A 196 -6.70 13.12 14.25
C TYR A 196 -7.95 12.22 14.29
N ASP A 197 -9.11 12.81 14.54
CA ASP A 197 -10.40 12.12 14.41
C ASP A 197 -10.93 12.23 12.98
N PHE A 198 -10.53 11.31 12.10
CA PHE A 198 -10.93 11.33 10.69
C PHE A 198 -11.32 9.94 10.17
N SER A 199 -12.07 9.92 9.08
CA SER A 199 -12.60 8.71 8.45
C SER A 199 -11.97 8.48 7.07
N PRO A 200 -10.95 7.61 6.94
CA PRO A 200 -10.44 7.22 5.63
C PRO A 200 -11.39 6.23 4.93
N GLU A 201 -11.69 6.50 3.66
CA GLU A 201 -12.42 5.62 2.75
C GLU A 201 -11.46 5.09 1.68
N TYR A 202 -11.08 3.82 1.77
CA TYR A 202 -10.13 3.22 0.83
C TYR A 202 -10.87 2.72 -0.41
N ILE A 203 -10.60 3.30 -1.57
CA ILE A 203 -11.27 2.97 -2.83
C ILE A 203 -10.27 2.49 -3.87
N MET A 204 -10.64 1.44 -4.60
CA MET A 204 -9.89 0.95 -5.73
C MET A 204 -10.81 0.77 -6.93
N MET A 205 -10.43 1.43 -8.02
CA MET A 205 -11.14 1.33 -9.28
C MET A 205 -10.51 0.24 -10.14
N ASN A 206 -11.35 -0.61 -10.71
CA ASN A 206 -10.98 -1.53 -11.77
C ASN A 206 -11.44 -0.95 -13.13
N PRO A 207 -10.52 -0.41 -13.95
CA PRO A 207 -10.82 0.10 -15.29
C PRO A 207 -10.89 -0.98 -16.39
N GLY A 208 -10.77 -2.26 -16.02
CA GLY A 208 -10.57 -3.37 -16.96
C GLY A 208 -9.22 -4.06 -16.80
N TYR A 209 -8.69 -4.13 -15.57
CA TYR A 209 -7.42 -4.80 -15.26
C TYR A 209 -7.48 -6.30 -15.58
N MET A 210 -6.34 -6.86 -15.95
CA MET A 210 -6.20 -8.31 -16.07
C MET A 210 -6.35 -8.98 -14.70
N GLU A 211 -6.86 -10.20 -14.69
CA GLU A 211 -7.10 -10.97 -13.46
C GLU A 211 -5.82 -11.14 -12.61
N ARG A 212 -4.66 -11.29 -13.25
CA ARG A 212 -3.35 -11.39 -12.58
C ARG A 212 -3.03 -10.16 -11.73
N ASP A 213 -3.36 -8.96 -12.22
CA ASP A 213 -3.06 -7.70 -11.57
C ASP A 213 -4.03 -7.46 -10.42
N MET A 214 -5.32 -7.77 -10.64
CA MET A 214 -6.34 -7.75 -9.58
C MET A 214 -5.96 -8.69 -8.43
N LYS A 215 -5.54 -9.92 -8.71
CA LYS A 215 -5.08 -10.88 -7.69
C LYS A 215 -3.89 -10.35 -6.88
N GLN A 216 -2.92 -9.70 -7.53
CA GLN A 216 -1.78 -9.11 -6.83
C GLN A 216 -2.19 -7.89 -5.98
N MET A 217 -3.10 -7.04 -6.47
CA MET A 217 -3.62 -5.90 -5.71
C MET A 217 -4.44 -6.36 -4.50
N GLU A 218 -5.32 -7.36 -4.65
CA GLU A 218 -6.05 -7.98 -3.54
C GLU A 218 -5.11 -8.58 -2.49
N PHE A 219 -4.07 -9.30 -2.94
CA PHE A 219 -3.06 -9.85 -2.05
C PHE A 219 -2.39 -8.74 -1.24
N ASN A 220 -1.99 -7.64 -1.89
CA ASN A 220 -1.39 -6.50 -1.22
C ASN A 220 -2.37 -5.83 -0.25
N ASN A 221 -3.64 -5.66 -0.61
CA ASN A 221 -4.64 -5.07 0.29
C ASN A 221 -4.84 -5.90 1.56
N LEU A 222 -4.84 -7.23 1.43
CA LEU A 222 -4.87 -8.15 2.58
C LEU A 222 -3.58 -8.07 3.40
N LEU A 223 -2.41 -8.08 2.75
CA LEU A 223 -1.11 -8.01 3.41
C LEU A 223 -0.94 -6.73 4.24
N PHE A 224 -1.45 -5.61 3.71
CA PHE A 224 -1.38 -4.30 4.35
C PHE A 224 -2.55 -4.02 5.31
N ASP A 225 -3.50 -4.96 5.42
CA ASP A 225 -4.69 -4.82 6.26
C ASP A 225 -5.49 -3.55 5.93
N ILE A 226 -5.77 -3.34 4.64
CA ILE A 226 -6.51 -2.19 4.12
C ILE A 226 -7.93 -2.63 3.69
N PRO A 227 -9.00 -2.04 4.28
CA PRO A 227 -10.38 -2.38 3.93
C PRO A 227 -10.81 -1.66 2.65
N VAL A 228 -10.44 -2.21 1.50
CA VAL A 228 -10.68 -1.58 0.19
C VAL A 228 -12.09 -1.85 -0.33
N SER A 229 -12.77 -0.78 -0.72
CA SER A 229 -14.00 -0.85 -1.52
C SER A 229 -13.67 -0.81 -3.01
N TYR A 230 -14.09 -1.84 -3.74
CA TYR A 230 -13.84 -1.98 -5.16
C TYR A 230 -15.03 -1.48 -5.99
N PHE A 231 -14.74 -0.87 -7.14
CA PHE A 231 -15.76 -0.56 -8.13
C PHE A 231 -15.21 -0.68 -9.55
N ASN A 232 -16.07 -1.07 -10.50
CA ASN A 232 -15.69 -1.30 -11.90
C ASN A 232 -16.04 -0.10 -12.79
N THR A 233 -15.27 0.09 -13.85
CA THR A 233 -15.48 1.10 -14.90
C THR A 233 -14.98 0.56 -16.24
N ASN A 234 -15.40 1.15 -17.34
CA ASN A 234 -15.01 0.75 -18.71
C ASN A 234 -13.91 1.64 -19.30
N VAL A 235 -13.11 2.31 -18.46
CA VAL A 235 -12.13 3.31 -18.91
C VAL A 235 -11.15 2.74 -19.95
N PHE A 236 -10.75 1.47 -19.83
CA PHE A 236 -9.86 0.87 -20.83
C PHE A 236 -10.54 0.58 -22.15
N ASP A 237 -11.85 0.32 -22.18
CA ASP A 237 -12.59 0.19 -23.44
C ASP A 237 -12.76 1.58 -24.08
N ASP A 238 -13.24 2.56 -23.31
CA ASP A 238 -13.48 3.93 -23.78
C ASP A 238 -12.21 4.59 -24.35
N VAL A 239 -11.04 4.36 -23.72
CA VAL A 239 -9.76 4.91 -24.17
C VAL A 239 -9.26 4.25 -25.45
N ASP A 240 -9.53 2.95 -25.62
CA ASP A 240 -9.17 2.21 -26.83
C ASP A 240 -9.95 2.76 -28.03
N GLU A 241 -11.25 3.03 -27.85
CA GLU A 241 -12.12 3.64 -28.86
C GLU A 241 -11.65 5.05 -29.29
N ILE A 242 -11.12 5.85 -28.36
CA ILE A 242 -10.61 7.21 -28.69
C ILE A 242 -9.39 7.15 -29.62
N GLY A 243 -8.54 6.11 -29.50
CA GLY A 243 -7.38 5.86 -30.36
C GLY A 243 -6.25 6.90 -30.35
N LYS A 244 -6.39 8.03 -29.64
CA LYS A 244 -5.39 9.12 -29.56
C LYS A 244 -5.00 9.41 -28.12
N ASN A 245 -3.71 9.62 -27.87
CA ASN A 245 -3.15 9.95 -26.54
C ASN A 245 -3.73 9.09 -25.38
N PRO A 246 -3.71 7.75 -25.49
CA PRO A 246 -4.47 6.87 -24.61
C PRO A 246 -4.11 7.06 -23.12
N CYS A 247 -2.83 7.30 -22.81
CA CYS A 247 -2.39 7.54 -21.44
C CYS A 247 -2.95 8.84 -20.83
N PHE A 248 -3.11 9.90 -21.64
CA PHE A 248 -3.66 11.17 -21.18
C PHE A 248 -5.15 11.03 -20.84
N PHE A 249 -5.95 10.44 -21.75
CA PHE A 249 -7.37 10.22 -21.54
C PHE A 249 -7.63 9.23 -20.41
N CYS A 250 -6.90 8.11 -20.36
CA CYS A 250 -6.98 7.17 -19.25
C CYS A 250 -6.74 7.88 -17.91
N SER A 251 -5.64 8.62 -17.76
CA SER A 251 -5.35 9.36 -16.52
C SER A 251 -6.47 10.34 -16.13
N ARG A 252 -7.03 11.07 -17.11
CA ARG A 252 -8.12 12.03 -16.89
C ARG A 252 -9.42 11.34 -16.48
N MET A 253 -9.84 10.30 -17.19
CA MET A 253 -11.08 9.56 -16.91
C MET A 253 -11.02 8.85 -15.57
N ARG A 254 -9.90 8.17 -15.27
CA ARG A 254 -9.68 7.51 -13.97
C ARG A 254 -9.84 8.48 -12.80
N ARG A 255 -9.26 9.69 -12.90
CA ARG A 255 -9.44 10.74 -11.88
C ARG A 255 -10.91 11.12 -11.75
N GLY A 256 -11.61 11.35 -12.87
CA GLY A 256 -13.03 11.71 -12.86
C GLY A 256 -13.90 10.68 -12.12
N HIS A 257 -13.72 9.39 -12.41
CA HIS A 257 -14.45 8.31 -11.73
C HIS A 257 -14.11 8.23 -10.24
N LEU A 258 -12.82 8.25 -9.88
CA LEU A 258 -12.40 8.21 -8.48
C LEU A 258 -12.94 9.40 -7.68
N TYR A 259 -12.92 10.60 -8.27
CA TYR A 259 -13.35 11.81 -7.58
C TYR A 259 -14.87 11.81 -7.38
N ARG A 260 -15.63 11.36 -8.40
CA ARG A 260 -17.07 11.17 -8.27
C ARG A 260 -17.41 10.14 -7.19
N LYS A 261 -16.68 9.01 -7.17
CA LYS A 261 -16.88 7.98 -6.14
C LYS A 261 -16.58 8.50 -4.74
N ALA A 262 -15.52 9.28 -4.59
CA ALA A 262 -15.19 9.94 -3.32
C ALA A 262 -16.34 10.86 -2.86
N LYS A 263 -16.92 11.65 -3.78
CA LYS A 263 -18.08 12.51 -3.48
C LYS A 263 -19.30 11.69 -3.05
N GLU A 264 -19.62 10.60 -3.75
CA GLU A 264 -20.73 9.70 -3.41
C GLU A 264 -20.59 9.11 -1.99
N LEU A 265 -19.36 8.84 -1.56
CA LEU A 265 -19.05 8.34 -0.22
C LEU A 265 -19.02 9.46 0.84
N GLY A 266 -19.39 10.69 0.49
CA GLY A 266 -19.40 11.84 1.39
C GLY A 266 -18.01 12.33 1.80
N CYS A 267 -16.97 12.00 1.03
CA CYS A 267 -15.61 12.49 1.31
C CYS A 267 -15.51 13.98 1.00
N ASN A 268 -14.82 14.73 1.86
CA ASN A 268 -14.46 16.13 1.62
C ASN A 268 -13.00 16.31 1.16
N LYS A 269 -12.20 15.24 1.23
CA LYS A 269 -10.82 15.22 0.75
C LYS A 269 -10.47 13.95 -0.03
N ILE A 270 -9.49 14.04 -0.92
CA ILE A 270 -8.88 12.90 -1.61
C ILE A 270 -7.37 12.93 -1.37
N ALA A 271 -6.84 11.88 -0.79
CA ALA A 271 -5.41 11.70 -0.59
C ALA A 271 -4.75 11.06 -1.83
N LEU A 272 -3.69 11.70 -2.33
CA LEU A 272 -2.93 11.26 -3.49
C LEU A 272 -1.50 10.88 -3.05
N GLY A 273 -0.99 9.77 -3.57
CA GLY A 273 0.35 9.24 -3.25
C GLY A 273 1.51 9.97 -3.94
N HIS A 274 1.35 11.28 -4.23
CA HIS A 274 2.44 12.07 -4.80
C HIS A 274 3.47 12.39 -3.73
N HIS A 275 4.74 12.11 -4.02
CA HIS A 275 5.86 12.28 -3.11
C HIS A 275 6.72 13.49 -3.46
N TYR A 276 7.77 13.78 -2.67
CA TYR A 276 8.67 14.92 -2.86
C TYR A 276 9.24 14.97 -4.28
N ASP A 277 9.73 13.84 -4.80
CA ASP A 277 10.33 13.79 -6.13
C ASP A 277 9.31 14.13 -7.25
N ASP A 278 8.03 13.77 -7.11
CA ASP A 278 6.98 14.19 -8.05
C ASP A 278 6.82 15.72 -8.11
N VAL A 279 7.01 16.39 -6.97
CA VAL A 279 6.88 17.85 -6.84
C VAL A 279 8.01 18.53 -7.59
N ILE A 280 9.26 18.17 -7.34
CA ILE A 280 10.44 18.77 -8.00
C ILE A 280 10.50 18.42 -9.50
N GLU A 281 10.07 17.21 -9.88
CA GLU A 281 9.92 16.83 -11.29
C GLU A 281 8.90 17.73 -11.98
N THR A 282 7.74 17.95 -11.35
CA THR A 282 6.69 18.81 -11.89
C THR A 282 7.14 20.27 -11.98
N THR A 283 7.89 20.78 -10.98
CA THR A 283 8.48 22.12 -10.99
C THR A 283 9.41 22.30 -12.20
N LEU A 284 10.38 21.40 -12.40
CA LEU A 284 11.30 21.51 -13.53
C LEU A 284 10.60 21.30 -14.87
N MET A 285 9.64 20.38 -14.96
CA MET A 285 8.82 20.21 -16.17
C MET A 285 8.10 21.51 -16.53
N SER A 286 7.51 22.18 -15.55
CA SER A 286 6.82 23.46 -15.75
C SER A 286 7.76 24.54 -16.26
N MET A 287 8.98 24.62 -15.71
CA MET A 287 9.96 25.64 -16.11
C MET A 287 10.54 25.35 -17.50
N LEU A 288 11.06 24.13 -17.72
CA LEU A 288 11.85 23.77 -18.90
C LEU A 288 11.00 23.49 -20.14
N TYR A 289 9.77 23.00 -19.95
CA TYR A 289 8.88 22.63 -21.07
C TYR A 289 7.60 23.47 -21.12
N GLY A 290 7.24 24.15 -20.03
CA GLY A 290 6.03 24.98 -19.94
C GLY A 290 6.28 26.48 -19.87
N ALA A 291 7.54 26.92 -19.75
CA ALA A 291 7.92 28.33 -19.53
C ALA A 291 7.15 28.97 -18.34
N GLN A 292 6.90 28.20 -17.28
CA GLN A 292 6.16 28.64 -16.10
C GLN A 292 6.88 28.21 -14.81
N ALA A 293 6.96 29.11 -13.83
CA ALA A 293 7.35 28.77 -12.46
C ALA A 293 6.12 28.25 -11.69
N ARG A 294 5.78 26.97 -11.86
CA ARG A 294 4.62 26.34 -11.20
C ARG A 294 5.01 25.03 -10.56
N THR A 295 4.48 24.77 -9.38
CA THR A 295 4.72 23.51 -8.65
C THR A 295 3.42 22.79 -8.32
N MET A 296 3.56 21.56 -7.84
CA MET A 296 2.45 20.78 -7.32
C MET A 296 2.20 21.18 -5.86
N LEU A 297 1.09 21.82 -5.53
CA LEU A 297 0.82 22.25 -4.14
C LEU A 297 0.46 21.06 -3.21
N PRO A 298 0.72 21.14 -1.90
CA PRO A 298 0.41 20.06 -0.95
C PRO A 298 -1.10 19.88 -0.74
N VAL A 299 -1.89 20.95 -0.91
CA VAL A 299 -3.35 20.95 -0.92
C VAL A 299 -3.87 21.85 -2.03
N ILE A 300 -4.89 21.38 -2.76
CA ILE A 300 -5.61 22.18 -3.77
C ILE A 300 -7.11 21.94 -3.67
N LYS A 301 -7.91 22.94 -4.04
CA LYS A 301 -9.35 22.71 -4.30
C LYS A 301 -9.49 21.91 -5.59
N SER A 302 -10.49 21.04 -5.65
CA SER A 302 -10.84 20.31 -6.87
C SER A 302 -11.53 21.26 -7.84
N ASP A 303 -11.04 21.36 -9.07
CA ASP A 303 -11.68 22.19 -10.11
C ASP A 303 -13.06 21.66 -10.53
N ASN A 304 -13.30 20.34 -10.35
CA ASN A 304 -14.46 19.65 -10.90
C ASN A 304 -15.51 19.26 -9.85
N ILE A 305 -15.15 19.31 -8.56
CA ILE A 305 -16.05 18.90 -7.48
C ILE A 305 -16.02 19.96 -6.39
N GLU A 306 -17.16 20.63 -6.25
CA GLU A 306 -17.42 21.58 -5.19
C GLU A 306 -17.09 20.99 -3.81
N ASP A 307 -16.46 21.82 -2.97
CA ASP A 307 -16.01 21.50 -1.60
C ASP A 307 -15.01 20.35 -1.43
N MET A 308 -14.56 19.72 -2.52
CA MET A 308 -13.54 18.68 -2.47
C MET A 308 -12.13 19.27 -2.48
N LYS A 309 -11.25 18.78 -1.60
CA LYS A 309 -9.81 19.11 -1.62
C LYS A 309 -8.96 17.90 -1.98
N LEU A 310 -7.90 18.11 -2.74
CA LEU A 310 -6.88 17.10 -3.02
C LEU A 310 -5.69 17.36 -2.10
N ILE A 311 -5.28 16.35 -1.32
CA ILE A 311 -4.17 16.43 -0.38
C ILE A 311 -3.05 15.47 -0.76
N ARG A 312 -1.80 15.84 -0.43
CA ARG A 312 -0.60 15.04 -0.71
C ARG A 312 0.18 14.77 0.58
N PRO A 313 -0.21 13.80 1.41
CA PRO A 313 0.45 13.56 2.69
C PRO A 313 1.92 13.10 2.58
N MET A 314 2.36 12.65 1.39
CA MET A 314 3.74 12.22 1.14
C MET A 314 4.64 13.35 0.61
N TYR A 315 4.18 14.61 0.71
CA TYR A 315 4.84 15.79 0.10
C TYR A 315 6.32 15.98 0.46
N LEU A 316 6.73 15.47 1.63
CA LEU A 316 8.09 15.60 2.17
C LEU A 316 8.87 14.28 2.15
N ILE A 317 8.34 13.23 1.52
CA ILE A 317 8.96 11.90 1.47
C ILE A 317 9.70 11.72 0.14
N ARG A 318 10.94 11.24 0.17
CA ARG A 318 11.71 10.94 -1.05
C ARG A 318 11.33 9.59 -1.64
N GLU A 319 11.35 9.47 -2.97
CA GLU A 319 11.03 8.21 -3.64
C GLU A 319 12.05 7.10 -3.33
N ASP A 320 13.32 7.46 -3.15
CA ASP A 320 14.37 6.49 -2.82
C ASP A 320 14.10 5.80 -1.48
N ASP A 321 13.54 6.51 -0.50
CA ASP A 321 13.13 5.94 0.79
C ASP A 321 11.94 4.99 0.65
N ILE A 322 10.98 5.32 -0.22
CA ILE A 322 9.85 4.43 -0.55
C ILE A 322 10.37 3.14 -1.22
N ASN A 323 11.32 3.27 -2.15
CA ASN A 323 11.93 2.12 -2.81
C ASN A 323 12.76 1.28 -1.85
N LEU A 324 13.54 1.90 -0.96
CA LEU A 324 14.32 1.21 0.05
C LEU A 324 13.41 0.45 1.01
N TRP A 325 12.34 1.06 1.49
CA TRP A 325 11.33 0.42 2.34
C TRP A 325 10.67 -0.77 1.66
N LYS A 326 10.25 -0.61 0.40
CA LYS A 326 9.69 -1.70 -0.42
C LYS A 326 10.67 -2.88 -0.48
N ASN A 327 11.93 -2.61 -0.82
CA ASN A 327 12.95 -3.64 -1.02
C ASN A 327 13.32 -4.33 0.31
N ARG A 328 13.51 -3.57 1.40
CA ARG A 328 13.83 -4.12 2.73
C ARG A 328 12.75 -5.04 3.27
N ASN A 329 11.49 -4.76 2.96
CA ASN A 329 10.35 -5.56 3.37
C ASN A 329 9.95 -6.64 2.36
N ASN A 330 10.70 -6.82 1.26
CA ASN A 330 10.41 -7.76 0.17
C ASN A 330 8.98 -7.62 -0.39
N LEU A 331 8.54 -6.37 -0.56
CA LEU A 331 7.19 -6.04 -0.99
C LEU A 331 7.12 -5.97 -2.52
N ASN A 332 6.09 -6.60 -3.09
CA ASN A 332 5.84 -6.62 -4.53
C ASN A 332 4.56 -5.84 -4.85
N PHE A 333 4.66 -4.88 -5.75
CA PHE A 333 3.54 -4.02 -6.15
C PHE A 333 3.29 -4.12 -7.64
N VAL A 334 2.04 -3.87 -8.04
CA VAL A 334 1.68 -3.82 -9.46
C VAL A 334 2.22 -2.53 -10.06
N LYS A 335 2.80 -2.61 -11.26
CA LYS A 335 3.19 -1.43 -12.05
C LYS A 335 1.96 -0.88 -12.78
N CYS A 336 2.14 -0.12 -13.87
CA CYS A 336 1.02 0.25 -14.71
C CYS A 336 0.42 -1.00 -15.37
N ALA A 337 -0.71 -1.50 -14.85
CA ALA A 337 -1.46 -2.65 -15.38
C ALA A 337 -2.34 -2.26 -16.59
N CYS A 338 -1.81 -1.47 -17.52
CA CYS A 338 -2.54 -1.06 -18.72
C CYS A 338 -2.42 -2.12 -19.80
N ARG A 339 -3.54 -2.69 -20.27
CA ARG A 339 -3.53 -3.62 -21.41
C ARG A 339 -3.30 -2.92 -22.77
N LEU A 340 -3.59 -1.62 -22.84
CA LEU A 340 -3.47 -0.80 -24.05
C LEU A 340 -2.05 -0.30 -24.32
N ASN A 341 -1.15 -0.44 -23.35
CA ASN A 341 0.25 -0.06 -23.50
C ASN A 341 1.13 -1.24 -23.09
N THR A 342 1.55 -2.02 -24.09
CA THR A 342 2.39 -3.21 -23.93
C THR A 342 3.87 -2.88 -23.71
N LYS A 343 4.26 -1.61 -23.81
CA LYS A 343 5.60 -1.15 -23.47
C LYS A 343 5.67 -0.96 -21.95
N ASP A 344 6.49 -1.77 -21.29
CA ASP A 344 6.84 -1.67 -19.87
C ASP A 344 7.30 -0.25 -19.48
N GLY A 345 6.36 0.67 -19.20
CA GLY A 345 6.59 1.95 -18.53
C GLY A 345 7.76 2.80 -19.04
N GLY A 346 8.12 2.69 -20.33
CA GLY A 346 9.42 3.12 -20.83
C GLY A 346 9.43 3.65 -22.25
N GLU A 347 8.40 4.40 -22.65
CA GLU A 347 8.67 5.45 -23.64
C GLU A 347 9.42 6.57 -22.93
N ASP A 348 10.37 7.21 -23.62
CA ASP A 348 11.20 8.30 -23.10
C ASP A 348 10.35 9.55 -22.79
N THR A 349 9.56 9.45 -21.71
CA THR A 349 8.68 10.53 -21.29
C THR A 349 9.51 11.69 -20.77
N ILE A 350 8.99 12.90 -20.94
CA ILE A 350 9.57 14.12 -20.36
C ILE A 350 9.85 13.93 -18.86
N ARG A 351 8.95 13.23 -18.14
CA ARG A 351 9.14 12.95 -16.72
C ARG A 351 10.36 12.07 -16.44
N LEU A 352 10.59 11.02 -17.22
CA LEU A 352 11.78 10.18 -17.09
C LEU A 352 13.07 10.95 -17.41
N ARG A 353 13.05 11.85 -18.40
CA ARG A 353 14.18 12.73 -18.72
C ARG A 353 14.50 13.68 -17.57
N ILE A 354 13.48 14.35 -17.02
CA ILE A 354 13.65 15.25 -15.87
C ILE A 354 14.15 14.50 -14.65
N LYS A 355 13.65 13.29 -14.39
CA LYS A 355 14.13 12.46 -13.28
C LYS A 355 15.61 12.11 -13.41
N LYS A 356 16.07 11.77 -14.62
CA LYS A 356 17.50 11.55 -14.91
C LYS A 356 18.31 12.84 -14.69
N LEU A 357 17.84 13.96 -15.24
CA LEU A 357 18.49 15.27 -15.06
C LEU A 357 18.65 15.64 -13.59
N ILE A 358 17.60 15.50 -12.77
CA ILE A 358 17.67 15.79 -11.32
C ILE A 358 18.71 14.89 -10.66
N ARG A 359 18.77 13.61 -11.02
CA ARG A 359 19.76 12.67 -10.48
C ARG A 359 21.19 13.08 -10.84
N ASP A 360 21.44 13.43 -12.08
CA ASP A 360 22.77 13.84 -12.55
C ASP A 360 23.23 15.11 -11.81
N LEU A 361 22.35 16.11 -11.71
CA LEU A 361 22.62 17.33 -10.93
C LEU A 361 22.79 17.06 -9.43
N THR A 362 22.10 16.07 -8.88
CA THR A 362 22.23 15.68 -7.46
C THR A 362 23.60 15.04 -7.19
N ASN A 363 24.15 14.29 -8.15
CA ASN A 363 25.50 13.73 -8.03
C ASN A 363 26.57 14.81 -8.00
N GLU A 364 26.35 15.92 -8.71
CA GLU A 364 27.24 17.09 -8.70
C GLU A 364 27.05 17.93 -7.43
N ASN A 365 25.79 18.16 -7.03
CA ASN A 365 25.44 18.93 -5.84
C ASN A 365 24.24 18.30 -5.11
N PRO A 366 24.46 17.66 -3.94
CA PRO A 366 23.41 17.04 -3.15
C PRO A 366 22.27 17.97 -2.70
N ALA A 367 22.49 19.29 -2.69
CA ALA A 367 21.47 20.26 -2.33
C ALA A 367 20.44 20.52 -3.45
N VAL A 368 20.67 20.07 -4.69
CA VAL A 368 19.80 20.37 -5.84
C VAL A 368 18.33 20.03 -5.60
N PRO A 369 17.94 18.83 -5.11
CA PRO A 369 16.54 18.54 -4.84
C PRO A 369 15.92 19.49 -3.81
N ALA A 370 16.67 19.88 -2.77
CA ALA A 370 16.22 20.84 -1.76
C ALA A 370 16.05 22.24 -2.36
N ASN A 371 16.98 22.67 -3.21
CA ASN A 371 16.96 23.96 -3.87
C ASN A 371 15.78 24.08 -4.85
N ILE A 372 15.48 23.05 -5.64
CA ILE A 372 14.32 23.03 -6.56
C ILE A 372 13.01 23.11 -5.80
N PHE A 373 12.90 22.41 -4.67
CA PHE A 373 11.69 22.44 -3.85
C PHE A 373 11.53 23.80 -3.14
N GLY A 374 12.61 24.30 -2.53
CA GLY A 374 12.65 25.55 -1.79
C GLY A 374 12.45 26.79 -2.68
N SER A 375 12.91 26.76 -3.93
CA SER A 375 12.78 27.90 -4.85
C SER A 375 11.34 28.33 -5.06
N MET A 376 10.39 27.40 -4.97
CA MET A 376 8.96 27.69 -5.12
C MET A 376 8.33 28.36 -3.89
N SER A 377 9.01 28.36 -2.76
CA SER A 377 8.65 29.15 -1.57
C SER A 377 9.46 30.44 -1.44
N GLY A 378 10.50 30.62 -2.25
CA GLY A 378 11.41 31.77 -2.24
C GLY A 378 11.31 32.64 -3.49
N ILE A 379 10.14 32.67 -4.16
CA ILE A 379 9.92 33.54 -5.31
C ILE A 379 9.80 34.98 -4.80
N ASP A 380 10.75 35.81 -5.21
CA ASP A 380 10.69 37.25 -4.99
C ASP A 380 9.85 37.91 -6.09
N LEU A 381 8.70 38.46 -5.70
CA LEU A 381 7.77 39.09 -6.63
C LEU A 381 8.28 40.42 -7.18
N GLU A 382 9.27 41.06 -6.56
CA GLU A 382 9.89 42.29 -7.08
C GLU A 382 10.85 42.01 -8.24
N HIS A 383 11.34 40.78 -8.35
CA HIS A 383 12.34 40.36 -9.33
C HIS A 383 11.79 39.39 -10.39
N VAL A 384 10.47 39.47 -10.66
CA VAL A 384 9.81 38.77 -11.78
C VAL A 384 9.17 39.77 -12.74
N LEU A 385 9.22 39.50 -14.04
CA LEU A 385 8.61 40.37 -15.05
C LEU A 385 7.07 40.43 -14.92
N SER A 386 6.46 39.28 -14.63
CA SER A 386 5.02 39.17 -14.39
C SER A 386 4.67 37.92 -13.60
N TYR A 387 3.52 37.95 -12.93
CA TYR A 387 2.95 36.81 -12.21
C TYR A 387 1.46 36.67 -12.52
N LYS A 388 0.85 35.53 -12.17
CA LYS A 388 -0.57 35.27 -12.43
C LYS A 388 -1.36 35.00 -11.15
N ILE A 389 -2.47 35.70 -10.98
CA ILE A 389 -3.49 35.42 -9.96
C ILE A 389 -4.82 35.17 -10.68
N ASP A 390 -5.46 34.04 -10.40
CA ASP A 390 -6.75 33.66 -10.99
C ASP A 390 -6.82 33.77 -12.53
N GLY A 391 -5.69 33.54 -13.19
CA GLY A 391 -5.56 33.61 -14.65
C GLY A 391 -5.26 35.00 -15.22
N VAL A 392 -5.32 36.05 -14.39
CA VAL A 392 -4.95 37.42 -14.75
C VAL A 392 -3.44 37.60 -14.60
N THR A 393 -2.79 38.14 -15.64
CA THR A 393 -1.37 38.47 -15.61
C THR A 393 -1.19 39.85 -15.02
N HIS A 394 -0.33 39.96 -14.01
CA HIS A 394 0.10 41.21 -13.38
C HIS A 394 1.56 41.45 -13.75
N SER A 395 1.85 42.59 -14.38
CA SER A 395 3.21 43.02 -14.72
C SER A 395 3.72 43.93 -13.61
N ILE A 396 4.91 43.65 -13.09
CA ILE A 396 5.55 44.52 -12.09
C ILE A 396 5.99 45.85 -12.72
N LEU A 397 6.24 45.85 -14.04
CA LEU A 397 6.61 47.03 -14.79
C LEU A 397 5.45 48.04 -14.93
N ASP A 398 4.21 47.62 -14.66
CA ASP A 398 3.05 48.51 -14.75
C ASP A 398 2.99 49.47 -13.54
N ASP A 399 3.66 49.12 -12.44
CA ASP A 399 3.74 49.89 -11.19
C ASP A 399 5.08 50.66 -11.05
N MET A 400 5.96 50.62 -12.08
CA MET A 400 7.24 51.34 -12.16
C MET A 400 7.15 52.55 -13.08
#